data_AF-R6QCA9-F1
#
_entry.id   AF-R6QCA9-F1
#
_cell.length_a   1.000
_cell.length_b   1.000
_cell.length_c   1.000
_cell.angle_alpha   90.00
_cell.angle_beta   90.00
_cell.angle_gamma   90.00
#
_symmetry.space_group_name_H-M   'P 1'
#
loop_
_entity.id
_entity.type
_entity.pdbx_description
1 polymer ?
#
loop_
_entity_poly.entity_id
_entity_poly.type
_entity_poly.pdbx_seq_one_letter_code
_entity_poly.pdbx_strand_id
1 'polypeptide(L)'
;MKYSDINKMFTTEVNKYLAQGYYFNTSTMPGSQGELGKVDLTNGVEIICVVLDRFSEGWDKKGVELIVGRVREEEGVEPNAPKSSRTIWLKRLERVSAQRFYDVSGIGDTEPYFGTEADAEAVSKKRLYRYSLRPNRDRKDLTSAETIKIVVPFICRKLAVKNVDKKRIAVFRTPDHSYIIEYRGKAYQLNNKEV
;
A
#
# COMPACT_ATOMS: atom_id res chain seq x y z
N MET A 1 10.59 3.09 16.03
CA MET A 1 11.64 2.08 15.78
C MET A 1 12.13 2.21 14.35
N LYS A 2 13.44 2.18 14.09
CA LYS A 2 13.98 2.17 12.73
C LYS A 2 14.02 0.73 12.19
N TYR A 3 14.13 0.57 10.87
CA TYR A 3 14.29 -0.77 10.27
C TYR A 3 15.55 -1.50 10.79
N SER A 4 16.62 -0.76 11.12
CA SER A 4 17.83 -1.32 11.71
C SER A 4 17.59 -1.98 13.07
N ASP A 5 16.63 -1.50 13.85
CA ASP A 5 16.26 -2.12 15.12
C ASP A 5 15.52 -3.44 14.88
N ILE A 6 14.65 -3.51 13.87
CA ILE A 6 13.98 -4.76 13.44
C ILE A 6 15.03 -5.78 12.98
N ASN A 7 16.04 -5.36 12.21
CA ASN A 7 17.15 -6.24 11.82
C ASN A 7 17.95 -6.76 13.02
N LYS A 8 18.14 -5.94 14.06
CA LYS A 8 18.75 -6.40 15.32
C LYS A 8 17.87 -7.43 16.00
N MET A 9 16.55 -7.20 16.08
CA MET A 9 15.62 -8.16 16.68
C MET A 9 15.57 -9.49 15.92
N PHE A 10 15.58 -9.47 14.59
CA PHE A 10 15.69 -10.67 13.76
C PHE A 10 16.99 -11.43 14.07
N THR A 11 18.12 -10.72 14.10
CA THR A 11 19.43 -11.31 14.46
C THR A 11 19.42 -11.89 15.88
N THR A 12 18.82 -11.19 16.84
CA THR A 12 18.66 -11.69 18.21
C THR A 12 17.83 -12.97 18.24
N GLU A 13 16.76 -13.06 17.45
CA GLU A 13 15.92 -14.26 17.38
C GLU A 13 16.68 -15.45 16.79
N VAL A 14 17.45 -15.24 15.71
CA VAL A 14 18.36 -16.26 15.16
C VAL A 14 19.37 -16.71 16.23
N ASN A 15 20.00 -15.76 16.93
CA ASN A 15 21.00 -16.06 17.96
C ASN A 15 20.44 -16.88 19.13
N LYS A 16 19.16 -16.70 19.50
CA LYS A 16 18.53 -17.52 20.55
C LYS A 16 18.56 -19.01 20.19
N TYR A 17 18.29 -19.36 18.94
CA TYR A 17 18.32 -20.74 18.47
C TYR A 17 19.75 -21.24 18.30
N LEU A 18 20.65 -20.42 17.76
CA LEU A 18 22.07 -20.79 17.68
C LEU A 18 22.67 -21.12 19.06
N ALA A 19 22.32 -20.33 20.09
CA ALA A 19 22.75 -20.59 21.47
C ALA A 19 22.15 -21.88 22.07
N GLN A 20 21.05 -22.38 21.51
CA GLN A 20 20.42 -23.65 21.88
C GLN A 20 20.99 -24.86 21.11
N GLY A 21 22.05 -24.66 20.33
CA GLY A 21 22.71 -25.73 19.56
C GLY A 21 22.12 -25.93 18.15
N TYR A 22 21.24 -25.04 17.69
CA TYR A 22 20.85 -25.02 16.28
C TYR A 22 21.99 -24.46 15.42
N TYR A 23 22.00 -24.83 14.15
CA TYR A 23 22.92 -24.35 13.13
C TYR A 23 22.16 -24.18 11.80
N PHE A 24 22.77 -23.52 10.82
CA PHE A 24 22.10 -23.21 9.56
C PHE A 24 21.73 -24.46 8.76
N ASN A 25 20.45 -24.57 8.37
CA ASN A 25 19.99 -25.57 7.42
C ASN A 25 20.07 -25.00 5.99
N THR A 26 21.26 -25.08 5.41
CA THR A 26 21.59 -24.35 4.16
C THR A 26 20.82 -24.83 2.94
N SER A 27 20.28 -26.06 2.94
CA SER A 27 19.62 -26.63 1.76
C SER A 27 18.24 -26.06 1.47
N THR A 28 17.59 -25.42 2.45
CA THR A 28 16.24 -24.83 2.32
C THR A 28 16.27 -23.29 2.23
N MET A 29 17.41 -22.67 2.53
CA MET A 29 17.59 -21.22 2.47
C MET A 29 17.58 -20.60 1.06
N PRO A 30 17.99 -21.28 -0.04
CA PRO A 30 17.97 -20.69 -1.39
C PRO A 30 16.57 -20.34 -1.92
N GLY A 31 15.52 -21.00 -1.41
CA GLY A 31 14.16 -20.75 -1.84
C GLY A 31 13.57 -19.51 -1.15
N SER A 32 13.12 -18.54 -1.96
CA SER A 32 12.40 -17.35 -1.49
C SER A 32 10.96 -17.32 -2.02
N GLN A 33 10.05 -16.80 -1.20
CA GLN A 33 8.63 -16.56 -1.49
C GLN A 33 8.31 -15.05 -1.54
N GLY A 34 9.33 -14.19 -1.54
CA GLY A 34 9.18 -12.73 -1.56
C GLY A 34 9.24 -12.08 -0.18
N GLU A 35 9.55 -12.87 0.86
CA GLU A 35 9.85 -12.36 2.19
C GLU A 35 11.05 -11.39 2.19
N LEU A 36 11.16 -10.55 3.23
CA LEU A 36 12.26 -9.60 3.38
C LEU A 36 13.56 -10.27 3.78
N GLY A 37 13.48 -11.34 4.57
CA GLY A 37 14.62 -12.10 5.03
C GLY A 37 14.18 -13.41 5.66
N LYS A 38 15.00 -14.44 5.51
CA LYS A 38 14.75 -15.77 6.05
C LYS A 38 16.05 -16.42 6.50
N VAL A 39 16.00 -17.09 7.65
CA VAL A 39 17.04 -17.99 8.12
C VAL A 39 16.37 -19.29 8.56
N ASP A 40 16.81 -20.40 7.98
CA ASP A 40 16.38 -21.74 8.36
C ASP A 40 17.48 -22.37 9.24
N LEU A 41 17.09 -22.86 10.41
CA LEU A 41 17.96 -23.44 11.42
C LEU A 41 17.54 -24.85 11.75
N THR A 42 18.48 -25.71 12.09
CA THR A 42 18.21 -27.07 12.56
C THR A 42 19.13 -27.49 13.70
N ASN A 43 18.66 -28.38 14.55
CA ASN A 43 19.46 -29.13 15.53
C ASN A 43 19.71 -30.59 15.08
N GLY A 44 19.36 -30.93 13.84
CA GLY A 44 19.41 -32.30 13.29
C GLY A 44 18.11 -33.11 13.47
N VAL A 45 17.14 -32.60 14.23
CA VAL A 45 15.83 -33.26 14.45
C VAL A 45 14.71 -32.47 13.79
N GLU A 46 14.69 -31.15 13.97
CA GLU A 46 13.66 -30.27 13.41
C GLU A 46 14.24 -29.09 12.67
N ILE A 47 13.41 -28.38 11.90
CA ILE A 47 13.76 -27.13 11.23
C ILE A 47 12.90 -26.00 11.79
N ILE A 48 13.57 -24.93 12.24
CA ILE A 48 12.97 -23.66 12.64
C ILE A 48 13.30 -22.60 11.59
N CYS A 49 12.28 -21.91 11.10
CA CYS A 49 12.42 -20.78 10.20
C CYS A 49 12.20 -19.48 10.98
N VAL A 50 13.19 -18.59 10.95
CA VAL A 50 13.06 -17.19 11.39
C VAL A 50 12.86 -16.33 10.14
N VAL A 51 11.74 -15.62 10.05
CA VAL A 51 11.27 -14.94 8.84
C VAL A 51 10.92 -13.48 9.15
N LEU A 52 11.35 -12.56 8.29
CA LEU A 52 10.78 -11.22 8.19
C LEU A 52 9.92 -11.14 6.94
N ASP A 53 8.64 -10.78 7.08
CA ASP A 53 7.73 -10.60 5.95
C ASP A 53 7.01 -9.24 6.03
N ARG A 54 6.40 -8.82 4.91
CA ARG A 54 5.54 -7.64 4.84
C ARG A 54 4.09 -8.05 5.09
N PHE A 55 3.35 -7.20 5.78
CA PHE A 55 1.90 -7.36 5.89
C PHE A 55 1.17 -6.08 5.50
N SER A 56 -0.07 -6.24 5.04
CA SER A 56 -1.02 -5.16 4.81
C SER A 56 -2.40 -5.59 5.30
N GLU A 57 -3.13 -4.67 5.93
CA GLU A 57 -4.41 -4.93 6.57
C GLU A 57 -5.36 -3.74 6.43
N GLY A 58 -6.62 -4.06 6.16
CA GLY A 58 -7.65 -3.05 5.95
C GLY A 58 -7.28 -2.08 4.83
N TRP A 59 -7.56 -0.80 5.04
CA TRP A 59 -7.44 0.23 4.00
C TRP A 59 -6.07 0.94 3.98
N ASP A 60 -5.33 0.99 5.10
CA ASP A 60 -4.04 1.70 5.16
C ASP A 60 -3.01 1.17 6.18
N LYS A 61 -3.34 0.15 6.99
CA LYS A 61 -2.38 -0.43 7.92
C LYS A 61 -1.46 -1.37 7.14
N LYS A 62 -0.15 -1.26 7.38
CA LYS A 62 0.87 -2.11 6.78
C LYS A 62 2.10 -2.11 7.66
N GLY A 63 3.02 -3.04 7.42
CA GLY A 63 4.24 -3.11 8.20
C GLY A 63 5.08 -4.33 7.89
N VAL A 64 5.92 -4.67 8.87
CA VAL A 64 6.82 -5.80 8.85
C VAL A 64 6.46 -6.73 10.00
N GLU A 65 6.49 -8.04 9.75
CA GLU A 65 6.22 -9.07 10.73
C GLU A 65 7.44 -9.98 10.87
N LEU A 66 7.92 -10.13 12.10
CA LEU A 66 8.90 -11.15 12.49
C LEU A 66 8.14 -12.39 12.90
N ILE A 67 8.41 -13.51 12.26
CA ILE A 67 7.77 -14.80 12.50
C ILE A 67 8.84 -15.83 12.83
N VAL A 68 8.60 -16.61 13.87
CA VAL A 68 9.33 -17.84 14.12
C VAL A 68 8.36 -18.99 13.94
N GLY A 69 8.71 -19.94 13.08
CA GLY A 69 7.85 -21.08 12.78
C GLY A 69 8.64 -22.37 12.68
N ARG A 70 8.03 -23.45 13.17
CA ARG A 70 8.52 -24.81 13.02
C ARG A 70 8.00 -25.39 11.71
N VAL A 71 8.88 -26.04 10.96
CA VAL A 71 8.49 -26.84 9.79
C VAL A 71 7.78 -28.09 10.28
N ARG A 72 6.55 -28.29 9.81
CA ARG A 72 5.76 -29.47 10.18
C ARG A 72 6.32 -30.71 9.52
N GLU A 73 6.21 -31.84 10.21
CA GLU A 73 6.65 -33.15 9.68
C GLU A 73 5.94 -33.50 8.37
N GLU A 74 4.68 -33.09 8.18
CA GLU A 74 3.89 -33.30 6.96
C GLU A 74 4.49 -32.64 5.70
N GLU A 75 5.31 -31.60 5.87
CA GLU A 75 6.05 -30.99 4.75
C GLU A 75 7.16 -31.94 4.24
N GLY A 76 7.57 -32.92 5.05
CA GLY A 76 8.57 -33.96 4.76
C GLY A 76 9.91 -33.41 4.28
N VAL A 77 10.32 -32.29 4.89
CA VAL A 77 11.62 -31.67 4.67
C VAL A 77 12.59 -32.23 5.69
N GLU A 78 13.60 -32.95 5.22
CA GLU A 78 14.61 -33.55 6.08
C GLU A 78 15.68 -32.52 6.48
N PRO A 79 16.02 -32.40 7.77
CA PRO A 79 17.16 -31.61 8.20
C PRO A 79 18.46 -32.16 7.63
N ASN A 80 19.42 -31.28 7.32
CA ASN A 80 20.74 -31.64 6.79
C ASN A 80 20.74 -32.37 5.43
N ALA A 81 19.60 -32.45 4.74
CA ALA A 81 19.58 -32.97 3.39
C ALA A 81 20.50 -32.12 2.50
N PRO A 82 21.44 -32.73 1.74
CA PRO A 82 22.41 -31.97 0.93
C PRO A 82 21.75 -31.20 -0.21
N LYS A 83 20.54 -31.61 -0.58
CA LYS A 83 19.66 -30.91 -1.52
C LYS A 83 18.23 -31.03 -1.00
N SER A 84 17.50 -29.93 -0.96
CA SER A 84 16.05 -30.00 -0.76
C SER A 84 15.35 -30.06 -2.11
N SER A 85 14.56 -31.10 -2.36
CA SER A 85 13.59 -31.13 -3.46
C SER A 85 12.25 -30.49 -3.06
N ARG A 86 12.07 -30.19 -1.77
CA ARG A 86 10.82 -29.67 -1.20
C ARG A 86 10.96 -28.21 -0.79
N THR A 87 9.89 -27.47 -1.03
CA THR A 87 9.78 -26.06 -0.64
C THR A 87 9.13 -25.99 0.73
N ILE A 88 9.79 -25.36 1.70
CA ILE A 88 9.15 -24.99 2.96
C ILE A 88 8.18 -23.85 2.68
N TRP A 89 6.87 -24.10 2.75
CA TRP A 89 5.86 -23.06 2.59
C TRP A 89 5.72 -22.24 3.88
N LEU A 90 6.14 -20.97 3.86
CA LEU A 90 6.21 -20.14 5.08
C LEU A 90 4.83 -19.95 5.74
N LYS A 91 3.75 -19.94 4.94
CA LYS A 91 2.37 -19.87 5.41
C LYS A 91 1.88 -21.14 6.14
N ARG A 92 2.60 -22.26 5.99
CA ARG A 92 2.25 -23.56 6.59
C ARG A 92 3.07 -23.89 7.83
N LEU A 93 4.01 -23.02 8.21
CA LEU A 93 4.77 -23.19 9.43
C LEU A 93 3.82 -23.30 10.63
N GLU A 94 4.15 -24.20 11.55
CA GLU A 94 3.58 -24.16 12.89
C GLU A 94 4.16 -22.94 13.61
N ARG A 95 3.32 -21.96 13.93
CA ARG A 95 3.76 -20.66 14.42
C ARG A 95 4.18 -20.74 15.88
N VAL A 96 5.46 -20.54 16.15
CA VAL A 96 6.05 -20.51 17.50
C VAL A 96 5.88 -19.13 18.12
N SER A 97 6.22 -18.09 17.36
CA SER A 97 6.05 -16.71 17.79
C SER A 97 5.82 -15.78 16.61
N ALA A 98 5.25 -14.62 16.88
CA ALA A 98 5.26 -13.53 15.94
C ALA A 98 5.13 -12.16 16.60
N GLN A 99 5.72 -11.18 15.93
CA GLN A 99 5.69 -9.80 16.33
C GLN A 99 5.54 -8.91 15.11
N ARG A 100 4.59 -7.98 15.18
CA ARG A 100 4.33 -7.00 14.12
C ARG A 100 4.88 -5.63 14.48
N PHE A 101 5.42 -4.98 13.47
CA PHE A 101 5.93 -3.62 13.50
C PHE A 101 5.20 -2.83 12.42
N TYR A 102 4.38 -1.86 12.84
CA TYR A 102 3.49 -1.15 11.92
C TYR A 102 4.18 0.09 11.35
N ASP A 103 4.09 0.28 10.04
CA ASP A 103 4.60 1.47 9.36
C ASP A 103 3.70 2.68 9.67
N VAL A 104 4.25 3.61 10.43
CA VAL A 104 3.59 4.84 10.87
C VAL A 104 4.20 6.08 10.21
N SER A 105 5.02 5.90 9.18
CA SER A 105 5.64 7.00 8.43
C SER A 105 4.61 7.90 7.74
N GLY A 106 5.01 9.16 7.57
CA GLY A 106 4.31 10.16 6.79
C GLY A 106 4.50 9.98 5.29
N ILE A 107 3.60 10.59 4.51
CA ILE A 107 3.77 10.67 3.06
C ILE A 107 4.94 11.61 2.78
N GLY A 108 5.99 11.10 2.13
CA GLY A 108 7.19 11.87 1.79
C GLY A 108 8.38 11.65 2.73
N ASP A 109 8.21 10.83 3.78
CA ASP A 109 9.33 10.44 4.63
C ASP A 109 10.33 9.59 3.84
N THR A 110 11.61 9.91 3.97
CA THR A 110 12.70 9.21 3.27
C THR A 110 13.03 7.86 3.88
N GLU A 111 12.82 7.71 5.20
CA GLU A 111 13.04 6.47 5.94
C GLU A 111 11.75 5.99 6.62
N PRO A 112 11.37 4.71 6.47
CA PRO A 112 10.26 4.14 7.21
C PRO A 112 10.49 4.19 8.72
N TYR A 113 9.44 4.53 9.47
CA TYR A 113 9.42 4.49 10.92
C TYR A 113 8.32 3.55 11.39
N PHE A 114 8.69 2.66 12.32
CA PHE A 114 7.80 1.61 12.81
C PHE A 114 7.35 1.86 14.24
N GLY A 115 6.08 1.60 14.51
CA GLY A 115 5.45 1.73 15.81
C GLY A 115 4.64 0.49 16.19
N THR A 116 3.88 0.65 17.26
CA THR A 116 2.93 -0.34 17.76
C THR A 116 1.64 -0.32 16.93
N GLU A 117 0.76 -1.29 17.17
CA GLU A 117 -0.57 -1.29 16.58
C GLU A 117 -1.38 -0.05 16.99
N ALA A 118 -1.27 0.38 18.25
CA ALA A 118 -1.94 1.58 18.74
C ALA A 118 -1.45 2.85 18.01
N ASP A 119 -0.15 2.95 17.73
CA ASP A 119 0.40 4.05 16.92
C ASP A 119 -0.18 4.02 15.51
N ALA A 120 -0.25 2.84 14.90
CA ALA A 120 -0.83 2.64 13.57
C ALA A 120 -2.30 3.05 13.51
N GLU A 121 -3.07 2.75 14.55
CA GLU A 121 -4.47 3.17 14.66
C GLU A 121 -4.62 4.68 14.77
N ALA A 122 -3.78 5.33 15.58
CA ALA A 122 -3.78 6.78 15.72
C ALA A 122 -3.43 7.46 14.38
N VAL A 123 -2.44 6.95 13.66
CA VAL A 123 -2.05 7.44 12.34
C VAL A 123 -3.14 7.18 11.30
N SER A 124 -3.73 5.99 11.30
CA SER A 124 -4.83 5.61 10.40
C SER A 124 -6.03 6.53 10.59
N LYS A 125 -6.47 6.80 11.83
CA LYS A 125 -7.54 7.77 12.11
C LYS A 125 -7.25 9.15 11.53
N LYS A 126 -6.02 9.66 11.69
CA LYS A 126 -5.60 10.95 11.10
C LYS A 126 -5.59 10.91 9.57
N ARG A 127 -5.15 9.80 8.97
CA ARG A 127 -5.17 9.63 7.50
C ARG A 127 -6.60 9.59 6.98
N LEU A 128 -7.51 8.87 7.66
CA LEU A 128 -8.93 8.79 7.30
C LEU A 128 -9.61 10.15 7.39
N TYR A 129 -9.36 10.91 8.47
CA TYR A 129 -9.84 12.27 8.61
C TYR A 129 -9.34 13.19 7.49
N ARG A 130 -8.04 13.14 7.15
CA ARG A 130 -7.51 13.89 6.01
C ARG A 130 -8.11 13.43 4.69
N TYR A 131 -8.41 12.15 4.55
CA TYR A 131 -9.05 11.59 3.37
C TYR A 131 -10.50 12.07 3.25
N SER A 132 -11.27 12.12 4.34
CA SER A 132 -12.66 12.61 4.33
C SER A 132 -12.75 14.11 4.04
N LEU A 133 -11.70 14.88 4.37
CA LEU A 133 -11.59 16.29 3.99
C LEU A 133 -11.15 16.52 2.55
N ARG A 134 -10.83 15.47 1.77
CA ARG A 134 -10.43 15.66 0.37
C ARG A 134 -11.58 16.33 -0.38
N PRO A 135 -11.34 17.48 -1.03
CA PRO A 135 -12.38 18.14 -1.80
C PRO A 135 -12.87 17.18 -2.88
N ASN A 136 -14.18 17.11 -3.07
CA ASN A 136 -14.75 16.31 -4.15
C ASN A 136 -14.10 16.78 -5.46
N ARG A 137 -13.41 15.86 -6.15
CA ARG A 137 -12.76 16.14 -7.42
C ARG A 137 -13.70 16.04 -8.61
N ASP A 138 -14.94 15.60 -8.36
CA ASP A 138 -15.96 15.49 -9.38
C ASP A 138 -16.35 16.88 -9.86
N ARG A 139 -16.43 16.98 -11.19
CA ARG A 139 -17.03 18.13 -11.83
C ARG A 139 -18.51 18.11 -11.52
N LYS A 140 -19.03 19.19 -10.95
CA LYS A 140 -20.47 19.35 -10.76
C LYS A 140 -21.09 19.69 -12.11
N ASP A 141 -21.95 18.82 -12.62
CA ASP A 141 -22.77 19.13 -13.79
C ASP A 141 -23.76 20.25 -13.42
N LEU A 142 -23.66 21.35 -14.16
CA LEU A 142 -24.50 22.53 -14.06
C LEU A 142 -25.32 22.74 -15.34
N THR A 143 -25.42 21.74 -16.21
CA THR A 143 -26.15 21.83 -17.46
C THR A 143 -27.65 22.01 -17.18
N SER A 144 -28.14 23.22 -17.39
CA SER A 144 -29.53 23.61 -17.20
C SER A 144 -29.96 24.57 -18.31
N ALA A 145 -31.26 24.83 -18.42
CA ALA A 145 -31.77 25.79 -19.40
C ALA A 145 -31.23 27.21 -19.14
N GLU A 146 -31.03 27.61 -17.88
CA GLU A 146 -30.44 28.90 -17.52
C GLU A 146 -28.96 28.98 -17.89
N THR A 147 -28.16 27.96 -17.55
CA THR A 147 -26.72 27.97 -17.83
C THR A 147 -26.44 27.92 -19.33
N ILE A 148 -27.23 27.16 -20.10
CA ILE A 148 -27.17 27.14 -21.56
C ILE A 148 -27.42 28.54 -22.14
N LYS A 149 -28.40 29.31 -21.63
CA LYS A 149 -28.67 30.68 -22.11
C LYS A 149 -27.46 31.59 -21.93
N ILE A 150 -26.73 31.47 -20.82
CA ILE A 150 -25.53 32.25 -20.50
C ILE A 150 -24.36 31.86 -21.41
N VAL A 151 -24.22 30.56 -21.69
CA VAL A 151 -23.08 29.98 -22.40
C VAL A 151 -23.16 30.13 -23.93
N VAL A 152 -24.37 30.13 -24.50
CA VAL A 152 -24.57 30.26 -25.96
C VAL A 152 -23.85 31.49 -26.56
N PRO A 153 -24.00 32.71 -26.02
CA PRO A 153 -23.27 33.88 -26.52
C PRO A 153 -21.74 33.72 -26.47
N PHE A 154 -21.22 33.06 -25.44
CA PHE A 154 -19.78 32.78 -25.33
C PHE A 154 -19.31 31.83 -26.44
N ILE A 155 -20.03 30.74 -26.70
CA ILE A 155 -19.71 29.81 -27.79
C ILE A 155 -19.77 30.52 -29.15
N CYS A 156 -20.81 31.31 -29.40
CA CYS A 156 -20.95 32.09 -30.63
C CYS A 156 -19.74 33.01 -30.85
N ARG A 157 -19.30 33.74 -29.82
CA ARG A 157 -18.11 34.60 -29.89
C ARG A 157 -16.82 33.81 -30.07
N LYS A 158 -16.63 32.74 -29.30
CA LYS A 158 -15.37 31.96 -29.30
C LYS A 158 -15.16 31.17 -30.58
N LEU A 159 -16.24 30.69 -31.22
CA LEU A 159 -16.20 29.85 -32.42
C LEU A 159 -16.66 30.58 -33.69
N ALA A 160 -17.03 31.86 -33.59
CA ALA A 160 -17.57 32.66 -34.70
C ALA A 160 -18.76 32.00 -35.43
N VAL A 161 -19.65 31.35 -34.68
CA VAL A 161 -20.85 30.67 -35.21
C VAL A 161 -22.13 31.45 -34.89
N LYS A 162 -23.09 31.43 -35.83
CA LYS A 162 -24.41 32.09 -35.65
C LYS A 162 -25.42 31.22 -34.89
N ASN A 163 -25.34 29.90 -35.04
CA ASN A 163 -26.26 28.94 -34.44
C ASN A 163 -25.51 27.89 -33.62
N VAL A 164 -25.96 27.63 -32.40
CA VAL A 164 -25.36 26.66 -31.47
C VAL A 164 -26.36 25.53 -31.19
N ASP A 165 -25.90 24.29 -31.33
CA ASP A 165 -26.71 23.12 -30.96
C ASP A 165 -26.70 22.95 -29.43
N LYS A 166 -27.78 23.40 -28.79
CA LYS A 166 -27.93 23.42 -27.33
C LYS A 166 -27.85 22.02 -26.69
N LYS A 167 -28.20 20.95 -27.44
CA LYS A 167 -28.16 19.57 -26.92
C LYS A 167 -26.73 19.05 -26.73
N ARG A 168 -25.74 19.70 -27.36
CA ARG A 168 -24.32 19.33 -27.30
C ARG A 168 -23.50 20.21 -26.36
N ILE A 169 -24.17 21.03 -25.54
CA ILE A 169 -23.53 21.85 -24.52
C ILE A 169 -23.60 21.08 -23.21
N ALA A 170 -22.46 20.94 -22.54
CA ALA A 170 -22.39 20.58 -21.14
C ALA A 170 -21.63 21.65 -20.37
N VAL A 171 -22.11 21.99 -19.18
CA VAL A 171 -21.51 23.03 -18.33
C VAL A 171 -21.14 22.41 -17.00
N PHE A 172 -19.89 22.56 -16.61
CA PHE A 172 -19.35 21.97 -15.41
C PHE A 172 -18.73 23.03 -14.51
N ARG A 173 -18.90 22.89 -13.19
CA ARG A 173 -18.04 23.57 -12.21
C ARG A 173 -17.00 22.59 -11.71
N THR A 174 -15.75 22.99 -11.82
CA THR A 174 -14.62 22.19 -11.33
C THR A 174 -14.40 22.38 -9.83
N PRO A 175 -13.66 21.48 -9.18
CA PRO A 175 -13.34 21.56 -7.75
C PRO A 175 -12.61 22.86 -7.35
N ASP A 176 -11.78 23.41 -8.23
CA ASP A 176 -11.08 24.71 -8.08
C ASP A 176 -11.99 25.91 -8.36
N HIS A 177 -13.31 25.70 -8.44
CA HIS A 177 -14.33 26.72 -8.70
C HIS A 177 -14.26 27.41 -10.06
N SER A 178 -13.48 26.86 -11.00
CA SER A 178 -13.53 27.25 -12.41
C SER A 178 -14.81 26.71 -13.07
N TYR A 179 -15.27 27.38 -14.13
CA TYR A 179 -16.36 26.89 -14.96
C TYR A 179 -15.82 26.40 -16.29
N ILE A 180 -16.22 25.20 -16.71
CA ILE A 180 -15.85 24.61 -17.99
C ILE A 180 -17.12 24.42 -18.82
N ILE A 181 -17.05 24.84 -20.08
CA ILE A 181 -18.06 24.59 -21.09
C ILE A 181 -17.51 23.55 -22.05
N GLU A 182 -18.21 22.44 -22.22
CA GLU A 182 -17.93 21.48 -23.27
C GLU A 182 -18.92 21.64 -24.42
N TYR A 183 -18.40 21.77 -25.63
CA TYR A 183 -19.20 21.83 -26.85
C TYR A 183 -18.51 21.06 -27.98
N ARG A 184 -19.22 20.10 -28.57
CA ARG A 184 -18.73 19.24 -29.66
C ARG A 184 -17.35 18.61 -29.37
N GLY A 185 -17.17 18.09 -28.15
CA GLY A 185 -15.93 17.42 -27.74
C GLY A 185 -14.74 18.35 -27.46
N LYS A 186 -14.95 19.67 -27.43
CA LYS A 186 -13.95 20.66 -27.00
C LYS A 186 -14.38 21.31 -25.69
N ALA A 187 -13.44 21.45 -24.76
CA ALA A 187 -13.63 22.11 -23.47
C ALA A 187 -13.07 23.54 -23.49
N TYR A 188 -13.82 24.48 -22.92
CA TYR A 188 -13.46 25.89 -22.80
C TYR A 188 -13.59 26.30 -21.33
N GLN A 189 -12.52 26.77 -20.72
CA GLN A 189 -12.57 27.34 -19.38
C GLN A 189 -13.03 28.80 -19.45
N LEU A 190 -14.02 29.15 -18.63
CA LEU A 190 -14.40 30.53 -18.38
C LEU A 190 -13.42 31.09 -17.35
N ASN A 191 -12.48 31.92 -17.82
CA ASN A 191 -11.59 32.65 -16.92
C ASN A 191 -12.35 33.88 -16.37
N ASN A 192 -12.45 34.02 -15.05
CA ASN A 192 -12.88 35.27 -14.41
C ASN A 192 -11.78 36.32 -14.56
N LYS A 193 -11.62 36.91 -15.75
CA LYS A 193 -10.92 38.19 -15.92
C LYS A 193 -11.57 38.96 -17.05
N GLU A 194 -12.36 39.96 -16.66
CA GLU A 194 -12.25 41.39 -17.03
C GLU A 194 -13.55 42.10 -16.61
N VAL A 195 -13.48 42.83 -15.48
CA VAL A 195 -14.25 44.07 -15.26
C VAL A 195 -13.23 45.19 -15.31
#